data_AF-A0A952NK73-F1
#
_entry.id   AF-A0A952NK73-F1
#
_cell.length_a   1.000
_cell.length_b   1.000
_cell.length_c   1.000
_cell.angle_alpha   90.00
_cell.angle_beta   90.00
_cell.angle_gamma   90.00
#
_symmetry.space_group_name_H-M   'P 1'
#
loop_
_entity.id
_entity.type
_entity.pdbx_description
1 polymer ?
#
loop_
_entity_poly.entity_id
_entity_poly.type
_entity_poly.pdbx_seq_one_letter_code
_entity_poly.pdbx_strand_id
1 'polypeptide(L)'
;MKLKSLRARSVLLSAVCGIALACLPACQDTNPHQKPEGTVTVKVPVLREGTYKMGLVELTTLENLLTLRGAAAQFFFSPGIQGNQLYGVEPRIRTMRTSDGTFVATDALSLQMLSLYSNLENLMKLDEKIGIKNLNTWPRSVAVNARLVDARGQQRDNALYSGQIDAFLFVPYTKSDLPLSMNAGVIGHEHFHSFFYKLVLKPLGGVFSQASNADAHPDHELADFAANIDRFKTDRGQSMSEREMYHVTLLRGMNEGLADIWGYLYSGDTSFVSRSLRSEKARDLEQQGEAIPTSTQWAERIRMYSRVGESLGESYALGSAYAKVLRVAVRGAMGREGQSQGLRIQDQARIEIAQALIRSLVKLEEKIKSLKDDENLKPSSILEILSHEIPALGDEGCALIREKVESGTDVCGTPAVRTPEAR
;
A
#
# COMPACT_ATOMS: atom_id res chain seq x y z
N MET A 1 68.15 -66.84 -17.97
CA MET A 1 67.24 -66.15 -17.02
C MET A 1 67.23 -66.92 -15.71
N LYS A 2 67.94 -66.44 -14.69
CA LYS A 2 68.08 -67.05 -13.36
C LYS A 2 67.98 -65.97 -12.28
N LEU A 3 67.33 -66.34 -11.18
CA LEU A 3 67.03 -65.59 -9.96
C LEU A 3 68.22 -64.91 -9.27
N LYS A 4 67.93 -63.86 -8.49
CA LYS A 4 68.23 -63.68 -7.02
C LYS A 4 67.91 -62.22 -6.62
N SER A 5 66.89 -61.95 -5.80
CA SER A 5 66.84 -61.89 -4.32
C SER A 5 67.67 -60.77 -3.67
N LEU A 6 67.01 -59.85 -2.95
CA LEU A 6 67.46 -59.16 -1.72
C LEU A 6 66.28 -58.30 -1.19
N ARG A 7 65.53 -58.80 -0.20
CA ARG A 7 65.64 -58.50 1.24
C ARG A 7 65.44 -57.02 1.63
N ALA A 8 64.24 -56.78 2.18
CA ALA A 8 63.94 -56.16 3.47
C ALA A 8 64.63 -54.84 3.85
N ARG A 9 63.81 -53.81 4.11
CA ARG A 9 63.91 -52.96 5.30
C ARG A 9 62.52 -52.46 5.73
N SER A 10 62.25 -52.74 6.99
CA SER A 10 61.11 -52.33 7.80
C SER A 10 61.08 -50.83 8.08
N VAL A 11 59.94 -50.33 8.57
CA VAL A 11 59.77 -49.54 9.82
C VAL A 11 58.67 -48.48 9.66
N LEU A 12 57.64 -48.63 10.50
CA LEU A 12 56.72 -47.64 11.08
C LEU A 12 56.34 -46.40 10.25
N LEU A 13 55.07 -46.34 9.85
CA LEU A 13 54.31 -45.08 9.90
C LEU A 13 52.83 -45.38 10.22
N SER A 14 52.60 -45.85 11.45
CA SER A 14 51.26 -45.97 12.03
C SER A 14 51.26 -45.16 13.31
N ALA A 15 50.68 -43.95 13.27
CA ALA A 15 50.07 -43.21 14.40
C ALA A 15 50.11 -41.68 14.18
N VAL A 16 49.35 -41.15 13.22
CA VAL A 16 48.76 -39.79 13.29
C VAL A 16 47.44 -39.81 12.51
N CYS A 17 46.42 -40.48 13.05
CA CYS A 17 45.06 -40.43 12.48
C CYS A 17 43.98 -40.49 13.57
N GLY A 18 44.28 -39.90 14.73
CA GLY A 18 43.35 -39.81 15.86
C GLY A 18 43.11 -38.35 16.20
N ILE A 19 41.83 -37.96 16.19
CA ILE A 19 41.27 -36.73 16.77
C ILE A 19 41.32 -35.49 15.85
N ALA A 20 40.48 -35.48 14.82
CA ALA A 20 39.99 -34.24 14.20
C ALA A 20 38.57 -34.42 13.63
N LEU A 21 37.70 -35.16 14.34
CA LEU A 21 36.39 -35.54 13.81
C LEU A 21 35.29 -35.56 14.89
N ALA A 22 35.06 -34.44 15.59
CA ALA A 22 33.84 -34.28 16.40
C ALA A 22 33.65 -32.84 16.90
N CYS A 23 33.59 -31.85 16.01
CA CYS A 23 33.02 -30.53 16.33
C CYS A 23 32.36 -29.96 15.08
N LEU A 24 31.51 -30.76 14.42
CA LEU A 24 30.43 -30.15 13.64
C LEU A 24 29.41 -29.71 14.69
N PRO A 25 29.23 -28.41 14.97
CA PRO A 25 28.09 -27.99 15.77
C PRO A 25 26.87 -28.53 15.05
N ALA A 26 26.23 -29.54 15.65
CA ALA A 26 24.97 -30.06 15.17
C ALA A 26 24.06 -28.85 14.99
N CYS A 27 23.56 -28.65 13.77
CA CYS A 27 22.45 -27.74 13.52
C CYS A 27 21.34 -28.19 14.47
N GLN A 28 21.24 -27.56 15.64
CA GLN A 28 20.13 -27.78 16.54
C GLN A 28 18.90 -27.36 15.75
N ASP A 29 18.06 -28.35 15.47
CA ASP A 29 16.78 -28.18 14.84
C ASP A 29 15.95 -27.33 15.80
N THR A 30 16.04 -26.00 15.64
CA THR A 30 15.30 -25.05 16.46
C THR A 30 13.84 -25.34 16.18
N ASN A 31 13.15 -25.92 17.17
CA ASN A 31 11.75 -26.30 17.05
C ASN A 31 10.97 -25.11 16.47
N PRO A 32 10.49 -25.20 15.21
CA PRO A 32 9.89 -24.06 14.51
C PRO A 32 8.54 -23.65 15.12
N HIS A 33 8.05 -24.40 16.13
CA HIS A 33 6.84 -24.11 16.88
C HIS A 33 7.07 -23.29 18.15
N GLN A 34 8.32 -22.99 18.52
CA GLN A 34 8.56 -22.16 19.70
C GLN A 34 8.17 -20.72 19.38
N LYS A 35 7.20 -20.19 20.13
CA LYS A 35 6.84 -18.77 20.10
C LYS A 35 8.14 -17.97 20.31
N PRO A 36 8.53 -17.07 19.40
CA PRO A 36 9.68 -16.23 19.63
C PRO A 36 9.44 -15.41 20.90
N GLU A 37 10.36 -15.49 21.85
CA GLU A 37 10.34 -14.65 23.04
C GLU A 37 10.92 -13.28 22.68
N GLY A 38 10.07 -12.24 22.69
CA GLY A 38 10.48 -10.86 22.45
C GLY A 38 10.59 -10.47 20.96
N THR A 39 11.45 -9.50 20.69
CA THR A 39 11.65 -8.93 19.36
C THR A 39 12.32 -9.91 18.41
N VAL A 40 11.78 -10.06 17.20
CA VAL A 40 12.35 -10.89 16.13
C VAL A 40 13.03 -10.00 15.11
N THR A 41 14.34 -10.16 14.93
CA THR A 41 15.09 -9.44 13.87
C THR A 41 15.07 -10.24 12.57
N VAL A 42 14.61 -9.62 11.49
CA VAL A 42 14.52 -10.22 10.15
C VAL A 42 15.33 -9.43 9.14
N LYS A 43 15.80 -10.09 8.08
CA LYS A 43 16.46 -9.44 6.94
C LYS A 43 15.53 -9.39 5.73
N VAL A 44 15.06 -8.20 5.38
CA VAL A 44 14.09 -7.94 4.29
C VAL A 44 14.50 -6.75 3.44
N PRO A 45 14.00 -6.56 2.20
CA PRO A 45 14.24 -5.35 1.45
C PRO A 45 13.61 -4.12 2.08
N VAL A 46 14.41 -3.08 2.21
CA VAL A 46 14.01 -1.77 2.74
C VAL A 46 14.48 -0.72 1.75
N LEU A 47 13.63 0.27 1.46
CA LEU A 47 14.02 1.40 0.66
C LEU A 47 15.03 2.26 1.44
N ARG A 48 16.22 2.46 0.86
CA ARG A 48 17.25 3.38 1.36
C ARG A 48 17.84 4.14 0.18
N GLU A 49 17.89 5.46 0.29
CA GLU A 49 18.49 6.32 -0.74
C GLU A 49 17.86 6.08 -2.13
N GLY A 50 16.54 5.89 -2.18
CA GLY A 50 15.82 5.63 -3.43
C GLY A 50 16.08 4.25 -4.05
N THR A 51 16.67 3.30 -3.34
CA THR A 51 16.89 1.92 -3.81
C THR A 51 16.53 0.90 -2.75
N TYR A 52 15.97 -0.25 -3.14
CA TYR A 52 15.71 -1.33 -2.21
C TYR A 52 16.99 -2.10 -1.93
N LYS A 53 17.38 -2.18 -0.66
CA LYS A 53 18.53 -2.93 -0.17
C LYS A 53 18.08 -3.87 0.94
N MET A 54 18.71 -5.04 1.07
CA MET A 54 18.45 -5.92 2.23
C MET A 54 18.85 -5.18 3.51
N GLY A 55 17.91 -4.97 4.42
CA GLY A 55 18.09 -4.33 5.71
C GLY A 55 17.59 -5.22 6.85
N LEU A 56 18.09 -4.93 8.06
CA LEU A 56 17.57 -5.54 9.28
C LEU A 56 16.33 -4.76 9.73
N VAL A 57 15.28 -5.49 10.11
CA VAL A 57 14.06 -4.93 10.69
C VAL A 57 13.68 -5.73 11.93
N GLU A 58 13.28 -5.01 12.97
CA GLU A 58 12.76 -5.59 14.21
C GLU A 58 11.24 -5.72 14.13
N LEU A 59 10.76 -6.96 14.32
CA LEU A 59 9.34 -7.30 14.42
C LEU A 59 9.00 -7.50 15.89
N THR A 60 8.17 -6.59 16.40
CA THR A 60 7.80 -6.51 17.82
C THR A 60 6.45 -7.13 18.11
N THR A 61 5.63 -7.36 17.08
CA THR A 61 4.26 -7.85 17.23
C THR A 61 4.08 -9.28 16.74
N LEU A 62 5.16 -9.90 16.25
CA LEU A 62 5.15 -11.24 15.68
C LEU A 62 5.04 -12.29 16.79
N GLU A 63 4.01 -13.13 16.72
CA GLU A 63 3.75 -14.18 17.72
C GLU A 63 4.15 -15.57 17.23
N ASN A 64 4.17 -15.79 15.92
CA ASN A 64 4.55 -17.05 15.31
C ASN A 64 5.31 -16.79 14.01
N LEU A 65 6.62 -17.03 14.02
CA LEU A 65 7.48 -16.84 12.86
C LEU A 65 7.14 -17.82 11.72
N LEU A 66 6.81 -19.07 12.04
CA LEU A 66 6.57 -20.10 11.02
C LEU A 66 5.37 -19.75 10.14
N THR A 67 4.31 -19.18 10.71
CA THR A 67 3.09 -18.80 9.98
C THR A 67 2.94 -17.30 9.73
N LEU A 68 3.91 -16.50 10.20
CA LEU A 68 3.85 -15.04 10.22
C LEU A 68 2.57 -14.47 10.82
N ARG A 69 2.10 -15.09 11.90
CA ARG A 69 0.95 -14.59 12.66
C ARG A 69 1.42 -13.68 13.78
N GLY A 70 0.76 -12.54 13.95
CA GLY A 70 0.96 -11.64 15.08
C GLY A 70 -0.05 -10.51 15.07
N ALA A 71 0.16 -9.47 15.88
CA ALA A 71 -0.83 -8.40 16.03
C ALA A 71 -1.00 -7.54 14.77
N ALA A 72 0.02 -7.49 13.90
CA ALA A 72 -0.04 -6.73 12.65
C ALA A 72 -0.78 -7.46 11.52
N ALA A 73 -0.63 -8.77 11.40
CA ALA A 73 -1.15 -9.50 10.23
C ALA A 73 -1.44 -10.98 10.52
N GLN A 74 -2.42 -11.50 9.78
CA GLN A 74 -2.73 -12.91 9.65
C GLN A 74 -2.79 -13.28 8.17
N PHE A 75 -1.93 -14.23 7.77
CA PHE A 75 -1.79 -14.65 6.38
C PHE A 75 -2.63 -15.89 6.07
N PHE A 76 -3.13 -15.93 4.83
CA PHE A 76 -3.85 -17.06 4.26
C PHE A 76 -3.28 -17.37 2.88
N PHE A 77 -2.94 -18.63 2.61
CA PHE A 77 -2.35 -19.06 1.35
C PHE A 77 -3.39 -19.62 0.40
N SER A 78 -3.47 -19.05 -0.82
CA SER A 78 -4.53 -19.35 -1.79
C SER A 78 -5.91 -19.50 -1.14
N PRO A 79 -6.34 -18.50 -0.34
CA PRO A 79 -7.62 -18.61 0.36
C PRO A 79 -8.79 -18.63 -0.60
N GLY A 80 -9.97 -18.97 -0.10
CA GLY A 80 -11.24 -18.55 -0.66
C GLY A 80 -11.88 -17.47 0.21
N ILE A 81 -13.06 -17.00 -0.19
CA ILE A 81 -13.92 -16.17 0.65
C ILE A 81 -15.04 -17.05 1.20
N GLN A 82 -15.31 -16.94 2.50
CA GLN A 82 -16.51 -17.50 3.13
C GLN A 82 -17.21 -16.41 3.92
N GLY A 83 -18.43 -16.05 3.49
CA GLY A 83 -19.12 -14.87 4.01
C GLY A 83 -18.35 -13.59 3.64
N ASN A 84 -17.97 -12.80 4.63
CA ASN A 84 -17.19 -11.57 4.44
C ASN A 84 -15.75 -11.72 4.99
N GLN A 85 -15.20 -12.93 4.99
CA GLN A 85 -13.88 -13.21 5.54
C GLN A 85 -13.07 -14.13 4.62
N LEU A 86 -11.76 -13.98 4.68
CA LEU A 86 -10.85 -14.95 4.09
C LEU A 86 -10.90 -16.26 4.86
N TYR A 87 -10.91 -17.36 4.13
CA TYR A 87 -10.77 -18.70 4.69
C TYR A 87 -9.70 -19.46 3.90
N GLY A 88 -8.76 -20.09 4.60
CA GLY A 88 -7.67 -20.82 3.97
C GLY A 88 -6.67 -21.35 4.98
N VAL A 89 -5.63 -21.99 4.46
CA VAL A 89 -4.53 -22.50 5.30
C VAL A 89 -3.57 -21.36 5.64
N GLU A 90 -3.10 -21.34 6.89
CA GLU A 90 -1.96 -20.48 7.26
C GLU A 90 -0.73 -20.92 6.44
N PRO A 91 -0.08 -20.02 5.67
CA PRO A 91 1.15 -20.35 4.99
C PRO A 91 2.25 -20.73 5.99
N ARG A 92 3.21 -21.52 5.53
CA ARG A 92 4.45 -21.79 6.26
C ARG A 92 5.63 -21.16 5.53
N ILE A 93 6.36 -20.29 6.20
CA ILE A 93 7.59 -19.72 5.65
C ILE A 93 8.80 -20.59 5.99
N ARG A 94 9.86 -20.47 5.20
CA ARG A 94 11.15 -21.11 5.42
C ARG A 94 12.20 -20.04 5.68
N THR A 95 12.85 -20.14 6.82
CA THR A 95 13.89 -19.21 7.27
C THR A 95 15.08 -19.97 7.82
N MET A 96 16.27 -19.38 7.70
CA MET A 96 17.45 -19.76 8.44
C MET A 96 17.75 -18.69 9.50
N ARG A 97 18.27 -19.11 10.66
CA ARG A 97 18.74 -18.21 11.70
C ARG A 97 20.26 -18.07 11.57
N THR A 98 20.74 -16.85 11.46
CA THR A 98 22.19 -16.54 11.44
C THR A 98 22.77 -16.58 12.86
N SER A 99 24.10 -16.56 12.98
CA SER A 99 24.81 -16.65 14.26
C SER A 99 24.53 -15.48 15.21
N ASP A 100 24.16 -14.32 14.68
CA ASP A 100 23.71 -13.13 15.43
C ASP A 100 22.22 -13.19 15.81
N GLY A 101 21.52 -14.27 15.45
CA GLY A 101 20.11 -14.48 15.76
C GLY A 101 19.11 -13.92 14.73
N THR A 102 19.58 -13.26 13.67
CA THR A 102 18.71 -12.74 12.59
C THR A 102 18.06 -13.86 11.79
N PHE A 103 16.78 -13.70 11.44
CA PHE A 103 16.08 -14.62 10.53
C PHE A 103 16.13 -14.12 9.08
N VAL A 104 16.53 -15.02 8.18
CA VAL A 104 16.66 -14.75 6.74
C VAL A 104 15.79 -15.76 6.00
N ALA A 105 14.91 -15.28 5.11
CA ALA A 105 14.13 -16.14 4.24
C ALA A 105 15.04 -17.01 3.36
N THR A 106 14.71 -18.29 3.20
CA THR A 106 15.46 -19.22 2.33
C THR A 106 14.84 -19.37 0.94
N ASP A 107 13.69 -18.72 0.69
CA ASP A 107 13.04 -18.70 -0.61
C ASP A 107 12.29 -17.37 -0.85
N ALA A 108 11.91 -17.14 -2.11
CA ALA A 108 11.30 -15.89 -2.54
C ALA A 108 9.91 -15.64 -1.93
N LEU A 109 9.08 -16.67 -1.73
CA LEU A 109 7.75 -16.51 -1.14
C LEU A 109 7.85 -16.12 0.34
N SER A 110 8.74 -16.80 1.08
CA SER A 110 9.04 -16.50 2.47
C SER A 110 9.59 -15.07 2.62
N LEU A 111 10.43 -14.62 1.69
CA LEU A 111 10.94 -13.25 1.67
C LEU A 111 9.83 -12.23 1.42
N GLN A 112 8.95 -12.50 0.46
CA GLN A 112 7.78 -11.66 0.17
C GLN A 112 6.89 -11.51 1.40
N MET A 113 6.54 -12.62 2.05
CA MET A 113 5.66 -12.58 3.22
C MET A 113 6.31 -11.89 4.44
N LEU A 114 7.60 -12.12 4.69
CA LEU A 114 8.35 -11.42 5.75
C LEU A 114 8.40 -9.91 5.50
N SER A 115 8.61 -9.51 4.24
CA SER A 115 8.61 -8.09 3.85
C SER A 115 7.22 -7.48 4.02
N LEU A 116 6.18 -8.21 3.65
CA LEU A 116 4.79 -7.78 3.80
C LEU A 116 4.40 -7.62 5.27
N TYR A 117 4.72 -8.60 6.13
CA TYR A 117 4.50 -8.49 7.58
C TYR A 117 5.22 -7.27 8.15
N SER A 118 6.49 -7.08 7.79
CA SER A 118 7.29 -5.93 8.24
C SER A 118 6.65 -4.59 7.88
N ASN A 119 6.12 -4.46 6.66
CA ASN A 119 5.45 -3.23 6.23
C ASN A 119 4.11 -3.03 6.95
N LEU A 120 3.32 -4.09 7.15
CA LEU A 120 2.05 -4.01 7.89
C LEU A 120 2.26 -3.64 9.36
N GLU A 121 3.32 -4.15 10.00
CA GLU A 121 3.67 -3.73 11.37
C GLU A 121 4.06 -2.25 11.43
N ASN A 122 4.80 -1.76 10.44
CA ASN A 122 5.15 -0.34 10.37
C ASN A 122 3.93 0.55 10.09
N LEU A 123 2.99 0.11 9.25
CA LEU A 123 1.73 0.79 9.02
C LEU A 123 0.84 0.79 10.27
N MET A 124 0.79 -0.29 11.03
CA MET A 124 0.09 -0.32 12.32
C MET A 124 0.66 0.70 13.31
N LYS A 125 2.00 0.79 13.40
CA LYS A 125 2.68 1.81 14.22
C LYS A 125 2.39 3.23 13.72
N LEU A 126 2.31 3.41 12.39
CA LEU A 126 1.94 4.69 11.79
C LEU A 126 0.50 5.07 12.15
N ASP A 127 -0.45 4.14 12.04
CA ASP A 127 -1.86 4.33 12.42
C ASP A 127 -1.98 4.76 13.89
N GLU A 128 -1.20 4.16 14.78
CA GLU A 128 -1.10 4.60 16.18
C GLU A 128 -0.52 6.00 16.32
N LYS A 129 0.59 6.29 15.66
CA LYS A 129 1.28 7.59 15.73
C LYS A 129 0.40 8.74 15.23
N ILE A 130 -0.45 8.50 14.24
CA ILE A 130 -1.37 9.52 13.70
C ILE A 130 -2.74 9.53 14.41
N GLY A 131 -2.96 8.68 15.42
CA GLY A 131 -4.15 8.69 16.26
C GLY A 131 -5.36 7.94 15.69
N ILE A 132 -5.16 7.02 14.75
CA ILE A 132 -6.23 6.25 14.08
C ILE A 132 -6.16 4.75 14.33
N LYS A 133 -5.45 4.28 15.37
CA LYS A 133 -5.27 2.85 15.67
C LYS A 133 -6.54 2.00 15.69
N ASN A 134 -7.70 2.61 15.99
CA ASN A 134 -8.99 1.92 16.06
C ASN A 134 -9.81 2.00 14.76
N LEU A 135 -9.31 2.69 13.72
CA LEU A 135 -9.99 2.78 12.44
C LEU A 135 -9.91 1.45 11.68
N ASN A 136 -8.73 0.84 11.67
CA ASN A 136 -8.50 -0.47 11.07
C ASN A 136 -8.63 -1.60 12.09
N THR A 137 -9.17 -2.73 11.64
CA THR A 137 -9.18 -3.97 12.41
C THR A 137 -7.81 -4.61 12.30
N TRP A 138 -7.15 -4.83 13.43
CA TRP A 138 -5.87 -5.54 13.53
C TRP A 138 -6.07 -6.88 14.26
N PRO A 139 -5.40 -7.97 13.86
CA PRO A 139 -4.48 -8.08 12.72
C PRO A 139 -5.19 -7.98 11.35
N ARG A 140 -4.49 -7.48 10.33
CA ARG A 140 -5.03 -7.46 8.96
C ARG A 140 -5.08 -8.86 8.40
N SER A 141 -6.19 -9.18 7.72
CA SER A 141 -6.29 -10.40 6.92
C SER A 141 -5.59 -10.21 5.58
N VAL A 142 -4.67 -11.12 5.24
CA VAL A 142 -3.82 -11.02 4.05
C VAL A 142 -3.87 -12.32 3.26
N ALA A 143 -4.44 -12.28 2.06
CA ALA A 143 -4.34 -13.35 1.09
C ALA A 143 -3.02 -13.24 0.32
N VAL A 144 -2.23 -14.31 0.34
CA VAL A 144 -1.07 -14.46 -0.54
C VAL A 144 -1.34 -15.58 -1.53
N ASN A 145 -0.78 -15.44 -2.74
CA ASN A 145 -1.11 -16.34 -3.85
C ASN A 145 -2.63 -16.35 -4.13
N ALA A 146 -3.23 -15.15 -4.08
CA ALA A 146 -4.64 -14.94 -4.40
C ALA A 146 -4.86 -15.20 -5.90
N ARG A 147 -5.88 -15.98 -6.22
CA ARG A 147 -6.24 -16.30 -7.61
C ARG A 147 -7.23 -15.26 -8.11
N LEU A 148 -6.71 -14.16 -8.61
CA LEU A 148 -7.49 -13.13 -9.28
C LEU A 148 -7.24 -13.23 -10.77
N VAL A 149 -8.31 -13.27 -11.55
CA VAL A 149 -8.26 -13.26 -13.01
C VAL A 149 -9.09 -12.09 -13.52
N ASP A 150 -8.66 -11.49 -14.62
CA ASP A 150 -9.42 -10.43 -15.28
C ASP A 150 -10.65 -10.98 -16.00
N ALA A 151 -11.45 -10.10 -16.61
CA ALA A 151 -12.63 -10.49 -17.39
C ALA A 151 -12.33 -11.45 -18.58
N ARG A 152 -11.06 -11.65 -18.95
CA ARG A 152 -10.60 -12.60 -19.98
C ARG A 152 -10.02 -13.88 -19.37
N GLY A 153 -10.11 -14.06 -18.05
CA GLY A 153 -9.54 -15.19 -17.33
C GLY A 153 -8.02 -15.14 -17.20
N GLN A 154 -7.38 -13.99 -17.46
CA GLN A 154 -5.93 -13.85 -17.35
C GLN A 154 -5.55 -13.33 -15.97
N GLN A 155 -4.62 -14.02 -15.32
CA GLN A 155 -3.99 -13.54 -14.11
C GLN A 155 -3.05 -12.37 -14.46
N ARG A 156 -3.17 -11.26 -13.73
CA ARG A 156 -2.27 -10.10 -13.84
C ARG A 156 -1.53 -9.91 -12.53
N ASP A 157 -0.30 -9.40 -12.60
CA ASP A 157 0.40 -8.99 -11.39
C ASP A 157 -0.38 -7.84 -10.74
N ASN A 158 -1.05 -8.12 -9.63
CA ASN A 158 -1.87 -7.16 -8.92
C ASN A 158 -1.72 -7.31 -7.40
N ALA A 159 -1.98 -6.22 -6.71
CA ALA A 159 -2.23 -6.17 -5.28
C ALA A 159 -3.48 -5.32 -5.10
N LEU A 160 -4.34 -5.72 -4.16
CA LEU A 160 -5.54 -4.94 -3.87
C LEU A 160 -5.94 -5.04 -2.41
N TYR A 161 -6.55 -3.98 -1.90
CA TYR A 161 -7.40 -4.04 -0.71
C TYR A 161 -8.87 -4.13 -1.11
N SER A 162 -9.63 -4.99 -0.44
CA SER A 162 -11.09 -5.06 -0.57
C SER A 162 -11.78 -4.56 0.70
N GLY A 163 -12.60 -3.52 0.55
CA GLY A 163 -13.41 -3.00 1.65
C GLY A 163 -14.45 -3.99 2.17
N GLN A 164 -15.00 -4.83 1.30
CA GLN A 164 -16.11 -5.75 1.62
C GLN A 164 -15.71 -6.88 2.57
N ILE A 165 -14.49 -7.38 2.43
CA ILE A 165 -13.92 -8.44 3.26
C ILE A 165 -12.83 -7.94 4.22
N ASP A 166 -12.57 -6.62 4.24
CA ASP A 166 -11.54 -5.94 5.04
C ASP A 166 -10.16 -6.65 4.96
N ALA A 167 -9.74 -7.01 3.75
CA ALA A 167 -8.55 -7.83 3.53
C ALA A 167 -7.68 -7.33 2.37
N PHE A 168 -6.38 -7.61 2.47
CA PHE A 168 -5.43 -7.43 1.39
C PHE A 168 -5.31 -8.71 0.56
N LEU A 169 -5.19 -8.58 -0.75
CA LEU A 169 -4.99 -9.68 -1.67
C LEU A 169 -3.76 -9.41 -2.53
N PHE A 170 -2.78 -10.29 -2.44
CA PHE A 170 -1.58 -10.26 -3.25
C PHE A 170 -1.57 -11.46 -4.21
N VAL A 171 -1.65 -11.16 -5.50
CA VAL A 171 -1.61 -12.15 -6.59
C VAL A 171 -0.16 -12.61 -6.80
N PRO A 172 0.09 -13.85 -7.28
CA PRO A 172 1.43 -14.28 -7.63
C PRO A 172 2.07 -13.33 -8.64
N TYR A 173 3.26 -12.88 -8.27
CA TYR A 173 4.04 -11.97 -9.06
C TYR A 173 4.95 -12.74 -10.03
N THR A 174 4.85 -12.43 -11.31
CA THR A 174 5.48 -13.21 -12.40
C THR A 174 6.58 -12.45 -13.15
N LYS A 175 6.71 -11.14 -12.91
CA LYS A 175 7.75 -10.29 -13.50
C LYS A 175 9.08 -10.39 -12.75
N SER A 176 10.15 -9.89 -13.39
CA SER A 176 11.50 -9.81 -12.81
C SER A 176 11.74 -8.57 -11.95
N ASP A 177 10.77 -7.67 -11.90
CA ASP A 177 10.79 -6.43 -11.12
C ASP A 177 10.53 -6.67 -9.61
N LEU A 178 10.50 -5.61 -8.80
CA LEU A 178 10.24 -5.75 -7.36
C LEU A 178 8.82 -6.30 -7.14
N PRO A 179 8.62 -7.45 -6.45
CA PRO A 179 7.29 -7.95 -6.18
C PRO A 179 6.43 -6.95 -5.42
N LEU A 180 5.14 -6.86 -5.78
CA LEU A 180 4.19 -5.92 -5.16
C LEU A 180 4.08 -6.11 -3.63
N SER A 181 4.17 -7.36 -3.16
CA SER A 181 4.19 -7.75 -1.75
C SER A 181 5.45 -7.31 -0.97
N MET A 182 6.47 -6.80 -1.65
CA MET A 182 7.71 -6.29 -1.07
C MET A 182 7.88 -4.79 -1.25
N ASN A 183 6.97 -4.17 -2.01
CA ASN A 183 7.03 -2.76 -2.35
C ASN A 183 6.29 -1.94 -1.30
N ALA A 184 7.05 -1.25 -0.45
CA ALA A 184 6.50 -0.45 0.66
C ALA A 184 5.45 0.55 0.18
N GLY A 185 5.68 1.23 -0.95
CA GLY A 185 4.74 2.21 -1.48
C GLY A 185 3.43 1.58 -1.94
N VAL A 186 3.47 0.40 -2.58
CA VAL A 186 2.26 -0.33 -2.98
C VAL A 186 1.48 -0.80 -1.75
N ILE A 187 2.17 -1.36 -0.75
CA ILE A 187 1.51 -1.81 0.49
C ILE A 187 0.86 -0.61 1.22
N GLY A 188 1.54 0.54 1.25
CA GLY A 188 0.97 1.78 1.76
C GLY A 188 -0.24 2.25 0.96
N HIS A 189 -0.17 2.21 -0.37
CA HIS A 189 -1.28 2.53 -1.28
C HIS A 189 -2.50 1.66 -0.98
N GLU A 190 -2.36 0.34 -0.94
CA GLU A 190 -3.47 -0.56 -0.60
C GLU A 190 -4.01 -0.31 0.81
N HIS A 191 -3.14 0.02 1.76
CA HIS A 191 -3.56 0.34 3.13
C HIS A 191 -4.43 1.59 3.16
N PHE A 192 -4.15 2.58 2.32
CA PHE A 192 -4.95 3.80 2.26
C PHE A 192 -6.38 3.55 1.78
N HIS A 193 -6.60 2.63 0.83
CA HIS A 193 -7.95 2.28 0.41
C HIS A 193 -8.83 1.82 1.58
N SER A 194 -8.24 1.24 2.64
CA SER A 194 -8.99 0.90 3.86
C SER A 194 -9.52 2.13 4.59
N PHE A 195 -8.76 3.23 4.62
CA PHE A 195 -9.23 4.48 5.22
C PHE A 195 -10.33 5.11 4.37
N PHE A 196 -10.12 5.20 3.06
CA PHE A 196 -11.10 5.78 2.16
C PHE A 196 -12.42 5.00 2.20
N TYR A 197 -12.34 3.67 2.21
CA TYR A 197 -13.51 2.82 2.38
C TYR A 197 -14.23 3.09 3.71
N LYS A 198 -13.52 3.13 4.83
CA LYS A 198 -14.13 3.24 6.17
C LYS A 198 -14.64 4.64 6.51
N LEU A 199 -13.96 5.67 6.02
CA LEU A 199 -14.27 7.07 6.33
C LEU A 199 -15.16 7.73 5.29
N VAL A 200 -15.17 7.25 4.04
CA VAL A 200 -15.93 7.85 2.93
C VAL A 200 -16.97 6.88 2.39
N LEU A 201 -16.56 5.76 1.78
CA LEU A 201 -17.50 4.93 1.01
C LEU A 201 -18.54 4.23 1.87
N LYS A 202 -18.13 3.60 2.97
CA LYS A 202 -19.03 2.84 3.86
C LYS A 202 -20.07 3.74 4.53
N PRO A 203 -19.73 4.91 5.11
CA PRO A 203 -20.72 5.84 5.65
C PRO A 203 -21.70 6.40 4.61
N LEU A 204 -21.28 6.47 3.33
CA LEU A 204 -22.12 6.93 2.23
C LEU A 204 -23.10 5.88 1.71
N GLY A 205 -22.93 4.59 2.01
CA GLY A 205 -23.79 3.53 1.47
C GLY A 205 -25.30 3.69 1.75
N GLY A 206 -25.69 4.47 2.77
CA GLY A 206 -27.10 4.80 3.05
C GLY A 206 -27.64 6.02 2.29
N VAL A 207 -26.77 6.86 1.73
CA VAL A 207 -27.12 8.11 1.02
C VAL A 207 -26.91 7.95 -0.49
N PHE A 208 -25.87 7.21 -0.85
CA PHE A 208 -25.47 6.93 -2.22
C PHE A 208 -25.28 5.42 -2.33
N SER A 209 -26.35 4.72 -2.73
CA SER A 209 -26.42 3.25 -2.78
C SER A 209 -25.30 2.62 -3.61
N GLN A 210 -24.77 3.37 -4.57
CA GLN A 210 -23.68 2.96 -5.47
C GLN A 210 -22.27 3.36 -4.98
N ALA A 211 -22.12 3.87 -3.74
CA ALA A 211 -20.83 4.30 -3.20
C ALA A 211 -19.80 3.17 -3.19
N SER A 212 -20.22 1.93 -2.97
CA SER A 212 -19.33 0.76 -3.04
C SER A 212 -18.67 0.58 -4.41
N ASN A 213 -19.30 1.06 -5.49
CA ASN A 213 -18.72 0.97 -6.83
C ASN A 213 -17.54 1.93 -7.04
N ALA A 214 -17.34 2.89 -6.13
CA ALA A 214 -16.17 3.75 -6.11
C ALA A 214 -14.96 3.12 -5.37
N ASP A 215 -15.07 1.88 -4.91
CA ASP A 215 -13.90 1.10 -4.49
C ASP A 215 -12.89 1.05 -5.65
N ALA A 216 -11.61 1.14 -5.32
CA ALA A 216 -10.49 1.18 -6.27
C ALA A 216 -10.47 -0.07 -7.14
N HIS A 217 -10.78 -1.21 -6.52
CA HIS A 217 -10.74 -2.52 -7.14
C HIS A 217 -12.17 -3.03 -7.30
N PRO A 218 -12.73 -3.03 -8.52
CA PRO A 218 -14.11 -3.42 -8.72
C PRO A 218 -14.33 -4.89 -8.34
N ASP A 219 -15.46 -5.17 -7.66
CA ASP A 219 -15.85 -6.48 -7.13
C ASP A 219 -15.79 -7.65 -8.12
N HIS A 220 -15.74 -7.37 -9.42
CA HIS A 220 -15.66 -8.42 -10.42
C HIS A 220 -14.33 -9.17 -10.43
N GLU A 221 -13.24 -8.58 -9.96
CA GLU A 221 -11.98 -9.31 -9.75
C GLU A 221 -12.12 -10.31 -8.59
N LEU A 222 -12.96 -9.97 -7.60
CA LEU A 222 -13.29 -10.85 -6.47
C LEU A 222 -14.33 -11.91 -6.82
N ALA A 223 -15.18 -11.69 -7.83
CA ALA A 223 -16.24 -12.63 -8.19
C ALA A 223 -15.69 -14.02 -8.57
N ASP A 224 -14.58 -14.07 -9.31
CA ASP A 224 -13.94 -15.33 -9.69
C ASP A 224 -13.21 -15.99 -8.51
N PHE A 225 -12.76 -15.17 -7.55
CA PHE A 225 -12.20 -15.62 -6.28
C PHE A 225 -13.28 -16.12 -5.31
N ALA A 226 -14.50 -15.58 -5.43
CA ALA A 226 -15.65 -15.81 -4.57
C ALA A 226 -16.68 -16.72 -5.22
N ALA A 227 -16.29 -17.65 -6.12
CA ALA A 227 -17.15 -18.44 -7.01
C ALA A 227 -18.42 -19.11 -6.41
N ASN A 228 -18.62 -19.05 -5.09
CA ASN A 228 -19.79 -19.55 -4.36
C ASN A 228 -20.57 -18.48 -3.55
N ILE A 229 -20.32 -17.18 -3.73
CA ILE A 229 -20.99 -16.13 -2.96
C ILE A 229 -21.89 -15.29 -3.87
N ASP A 230 -23.20 -15.52 -3.75
CA ASP A 230 -24.25 -14.81 -4.48
C ASP A 230 -24.20 -13.28 -4.34
N ARG A 231 -23.58 -12.75 -3.28
CA ARG A 231 -23.40 -11.30 -3.08
C ARG A 231 -22.40 -10.67 -4.06
N PHE A 232 -21.46 -11.43 -4.61
CA PHE A 232 -20.54 -10.96 -5.65
C PHE A 232 -21.09 -11.24 -7.05
N LYS A 233 -22.39 -11.51 -7.20
CA LYS A 233 -23.09 -11.38 -8.48
C LYS A 233 -23.07 -9.90 -8.85
N THR A 234 -21.92 -9.51 -9.38
CA THR A 234 -21.58 -8.19 -9.89
C THR A 234 -22.74 -7.64 -10.67
N ASP A 235 -23.06 -6.37 -10.43
CA ASP A 235 -23.88 -5.50 -11.26
C ASP A 235 -23.23 -5.26 -12.64
N ARG A 236 -22.81 -6.36 -13.31
CA ARG A 236 -22.14 -6.42 -14.63
C ARG A 236 -23.00 -5.88 -15.78
N GLY A 237 -24.11 -5.20 -15.47
CA GLY A 237 -25.00 -4.63 -16.46
C GLY A 237 -26.03 -3.65 -15.90
N GLN A 238 -25.95 -3.24 -14.62
CA GLN A 238 -26.81 -2.12 -14.19
C GLN A 238 -26.28 -0.85 -14.84
N SER A 239 -27.11 -0.30 -15.74
CA SER A 239 -26.92 1.06 -16.21
C SER A 239 -27.06 1.98 -15.01
N MET A 240 -26.05 2.80 -14.79
CA MET A 240 -26.10 3.85 -13.78
C MET A 240 -26.65 5.12 -14.41
N SER A 241 -27.31 5.96 -13.62
CA SER A 241 -27.63 7.33 -14.06
C SER A 241 -26.33 8.12 -14.29
N GLU A 242 -26.41 9.16 -15.12
CA GLU A 242 -25.25 10.04 -15.38
C GLU A 242 -24.69 10.63 -14.09
N ARG A 243 -25.57 11.01 -13.15
CA ARG A 243 -25.19 11.55 -11.83
C ARG A 243 -24.47 10.50 -10.98
N GLU A 244 -24.92 9.25 -11.00
CA GLU A 244 -24.24 8.19 -10.25
C GLU A 244 -22.87 7.87 -10.87
N MET A 245 -22.79 7.79 -12.21
CA MET A 245 -21.53 7.60 -12.93
C MET A 245 -20.54 8.72 -12.64
N TYR A 246 -21.02 9.97 -12.61
CA TYR A 246 -20.23 11.15 -12.26
C TYR A 246 -19.54 10.98 -10.90
N HIS A 247 -20.32 10.68 -9.87
CA HIS A 247 -19.82 10.60 -8.49
C HIS A 247 -18.97 9.34 -8.26
N VAL A 248 -19.36 8.19 -8.79
CA VAL A 248 -18.55 6.96 -8.63
C VAL A 248 -17.18 7.10 -9.29
N THR A 249 -17.13 7.60 -10.53
CA THR A 249 -15.86 7.80 -11.23
C THR A 249 -14.99 8.84 -10.53
N LEU A 250 -15.62 9.92 -10.03
CA LEU A 250 -14.93 10.96 -9.29
C LEU A 250 -14.32 10.42 -7.98
N LEU A 251 -15.13 9.74 -7.17
CA LEU A 251 -14.69 9.20 -5.88
C LEU A 251 -13.62 8.11 -6.05
N ARG A 252 -13.70 7.29 -7.10
CA ARG A 252 -12.62 6.34 -7.43
C ARG A 252 -11.33 7.08 -7.77
N GLY A 253 -11.40 8.12 -8.61
CA GLY A 253 -10.22 8.93 -8.93
C GLY A 253 -9.60 9.58 -7.69
N MET A 254 -10.42 10.09 -6.77
CA MET A 254 -9.95 10.59 -5.47
C MET A 254 -9.28 9.48 -4.65
N ASN A 255 -9.91 8.31 -4.53
CA ASN A 255 -9.39 7.16 -3.79
C ASN A 255 -7.99 6.75 -4.31
N GLU A 256 -7.85 6.55 -5.62
CA GLU A 256 -6.58 6.21 -6.29
C GLU A 256 -5.49 7.26 -6.08
N GLY A 257 -5.82 8.54 -6.32
CA GLY A 257 -4.84 9.62 -6.23
C GLY A 257 -4.34 9.86 -4.80
N LEU A 258 -5.23 9.78 -3.82
CA LEU A 258 -4.85 9.91 -2.42
C LEU A 258 -4.08 8.66 -1.92
N ALA A 259 -4.40 7.47 -2.44
CA ALA A 259 -3.64 6.25 -2.15
C ALA A 259 -2.20 6.35 -2.67
N ASP A 260 -1.98 6.94 -3.86
CA ASP A 260 -0.63 7.22 -4.37
C ASP A 260 0.15 8.19 -3.49
N ILE A 261 -0.51 9.23 -2.98
CA ILE A 261 0.10 10.14 -2.01
C ILE A 261 0.45 9.42 -0.70
N TRP A 262 -0.43 8.56 -0.19
CA TRP A 262 -0.15 7.80 1.01
C TRP A 262 1.03 6.84 0.81
N GLY A 263 1.06 6.13 -0.32
CA GLY A 263 2.17 5.27 -0.71
C GLY A 263 3.49 6.03 -0.73
N TYR A 264 3.50 7.26 -1.25
CA TYR A 264 4.65 8.16 -1.21
C TYR A 264 5.01 8.63 0.21
N LEU A 265 4.04 9.07 1.02
CA LEU A 265 4.29 9.52 2.40
C LEU A 265 4.90 8.40 3.25
N TYR A 266 4.40 7.18 3.07
CA TYR A 266 4.87 6.01 3.80
C TYR A 266 6.27 5.57 3.33
N SER A 267 6.47 5.41 2.03
CA SER A 267 7.73 4.86 1.49
C SER A 267 8.83 5.90 1.28
N GLY A 268 8.47 7.17 1.05
CA GLY A 268 9.36 8.21 0.58
C GLY A 268 9.76 8.08 -0.90
N ASP A 269 9.09 7.23 -1.67
CA ASP A 269 9.44 6.89 -3.04
C ASP A 269 8.41 7.40 -4.04
N THR A 270 8.78 8.35 -4.91
CA THR A 270 7.87 8.94 -5.90
C THR A 270 7.57 8.02 -7.08
N SER A 271 8.42 7.02 -7.29
CA SER A 271 8.33 6.10 -8.43
C SER A 271 7.91 4.70 -8.01
N PHE A 272 7.35 4.53 -6.81
CA PHE A 272 7.09 3.22 -6.19
C PHE A 272 6.28 2.29 -7.09
N VAL A 273 5.26 2.78 -7.79
CA VAL A 273 4.44 1.97 -8.71
C VAL A 273 5.32 1.37 -9.81
N SER A 274 6.16 2.19 -10.45
CA SER A 274 7.00 1.76 -11.58
C SER A 274 8.12 0.78 -11.21
N ARG A 275 8.46 0.66 -9.92
CA ARG A 275 9.42 -0.35 -9.43
C ARG A 275 8.90 -1.78 -9.53
N SER A 276 7.57 -1.94 -9.49
CA SER A 276 6.90 -3.22 -9.68
C SER A 276 6.25 -3.30 -11.07
N LEU A 277 5.68 -2.20 -11.55
CA LEU A 277 4.95 -2.18 -12.81
C LEU A 277 5.58 -1.16 -13.77
N ARG A 278 6.65 -1.55 -14.46
CA ARG A 278 7.38 -0.65 -15.39
C ARG A 278 6.53 -0.03 -16.49
N SER A 279 5.38 -0.61 -16.82
CA SER A 279 4.41 -0.05 -17.77
C SER A 279 3.70 1.19 -17.23
N GLU A 280 3.59 1.33 -15.91
CA GLU A 280 2.82 2.36 -15.21
C GLU A 280 3.63 3.63 -14.95
N LYS A 281 4.49 4.03 -15.90
CA LYS A 281 5.32 5.25 -15.74
C LYS A 281 4.47 6.51 -15.57
N ALA A 282 3.24 6.54 -16.08
CA ALA A 282 2.35 7.69 -15.94
C ALA A 282 2.04 8.04 -14.47
N ARG A 283 2.20 7.08 -13.56
CA ARG A 283 1.99 7.22 -12.11
C ARG A 283 3.24 7.67 -11.35
N ASP A 284 4.34 8.00 -12.03
CA ASP A 284 5.49 8.63 -11.37
C ASP A 284 5.12 10.05 -10.91
N LEU A 285 5.27 10.30 -9.60
CA LEU A 285 4.90 11.57 -8.97
C LEU A 285 5.88 12.71 -9.28
N GLU A 286 7.03 12.43 -9.90
CA GLU A 286 7.94 13.48 -10.40
C GLU A 286 7.47 14.09 -11.72
N GLN A 287 6.52 13.46 -12.41
CA GLN A 287 5.97 14.02 -13.64
C GLN A 287 5.07 15.22 -13.35
N GLN A 288 5.00 16.14 -14.33
CA GLN A 288 4.10 17.27 -14.25
C GLN A 288 2.64 16.80 -14.17
N GLY A 289 1.90 17.34 -13.21
CA GLY A 289 0.47 17.10 -13.06
C GLY A 289 -0.36 17.86 -14.09
N GLU A 290 -1.38 17.19 -14.61
CA GLU A 290 -2.44 17.82 -15.38
C GLU A 290 -3.32 18.71 -14.49
N ALA A 291 -4.09 19.61 -15.11
CA ALA A 291 -5.08 20.39 -14.38
C ALA A 291 -6.25 19.50 -13.96
N ILE A 292 -6.84 19.80 -12.80
CA ILE A 292 -8.07 19.16 -12.34
C ILE A 292 -9.24 19.70 -13.18
N PRO A 293 -10.07 18.83 -13.79
CA PRO A 293 -11.18 19.28 -14.62
C PRO A 293 -12.20 20.07 -13.79
N THR A 294 -12.86 21.03 -14.44
CA THR A 294 -14.04 21.69 -13.85
C THR A 294 -15.21 20.71 -13.76
N SER A 295 -16.25 21.09 -13.00
CA SER A 295 -17.45 20.25 -12.87
C SER A 295 -18.12 19.97 -14.22
N THR A 296 -18.15 20.97 -15.12
CA THR A 296 -18.69 20.84 -16.47
C THR A 296 -17.84 19.92 -17.35
N GLN A 297 -16.52 20.10 -17.35
CA GLN A 297 -15.61 19.25 -18.13
C GLN A 297 -15.69 17.79 -17.67
N TRP A 298 -15.78 17.57 -16.35
CA TRP A 298 -15.92 16.23 -15.81
C TRP A 298 -17.27 15.60 -16.23
N ALA A 299 -18.37 16.33 -16.13
CA ALA A 299 -19.68 15.84 -16.60
C ALA A 299 -19.67 15.49 -18.09
N GLU A 300 -19.03 16.30 -18.93
CA GLU A 300 -18.91 16.07 -20.37
C GLU A 300 -18.07 14.84 -20.73
N ARG A 301 -17.04 14.53 -19.93
CA ARG A 301 -16.24 13.30 -20.09
C ARG A 301 -17.05 12.08 -19.68
N ILE A 302 -17.75 12.17 -18.55
CA ILE A 302 -18.42 11.00 -17.95
C ILE A 302 -19.72 10.62 -18.65
N ARG A 303 -20.45 11.57 -19.26
CA ARG A 303 -21.71 11.28 -19.99
C ARG A 303 -21.57 10.25 -21.11
N MET A 304 -20.35 9.97 -21.58
CA MET A 304 -20.10 8.97 -22.63
C MET A 304 -20.10 7.53 -22.10
N TYR A 305 -20.13 7.34 -20.78
CA TYR A 305 -20.09 6.04 -20.14
C TYR A 305 -21.43 5.69 -19.50
N SER A 306 -21.80 4.41 -19.62
CA SER A 306 -23.03 3.88 -19.00
C SER A 306 -22.72 2.89 -17.88
N ARG A 307 -21.46 2.47 -17.76
CA ARG A 307 -20.99 1.46 -16.81
C ARG A 307 -19.67 1.87 -16.18
N VAL A 308 -19.52 1.53 -14.89
CA VAL A 308 -18.32 1.83 -14.08
C VAL A 308 -17.02 1.32 -14.69
N GLY A 309 -17.06 0.15 -15.33
CA GLY A 309 -15.86 -0.43 -15.98
C GLY A 309 -15.37 0.38 -17.18
N GLU A 310 -16.25 1.15 -17.83
CA GLU A 310 -15.90 1.94 -19.02
C GLU A 310 -15.17 3.23 -18.64
N SER A 311 -15.43 3.79 -17.44
CA SER A 311 -14.82 5.03 -16.94
C SER A 311 -13.57 4.81 -16.08
N LEU A 312 -13.05 3.58 -16.00
CA LEU A 312 -11.84 3.24 -15.23
C LEU A 312 -10.64 4.10 -15.64
N GLY A 313 -10.42 4.28 -16.95
CA GLY A 313 -9.31 5.10 -17.46
C GLY A 313 -9.37 6.55 -16.98
N GLU A 314 -10.57 7.15 -16.97
CA GLU A 314 -10.78 8.51 -16.47
C GLU A 314 -10.53 8.61 -14.97
N SER A 315 -10.93 7.59 -14.20
CA SER A 315 -10.65 7.54 -12.75
C SER A 315 -9.14 7.55 -12.48
N TYR A 316 -8.38 6.71 -13.17
CA TYR A 316 -6.92 6.63 -13.00
C TYR A 316 -6.20 7.90 -13.48
N ALA A 317 -6.66 8.50 -14.58
CA ALA A 317 -6.11 9.77 -15.07
C ALA A 317 -6.33 10.89 -14.03
N LEU A 318 -7.54 10.99 -13.49
CA LEU A 318 -7.87 11.97 -12.45
C LEU A 318 -7.09 11.72 -11.15
N GLY A 319 -6.99 10.46 -10.71
CA GLY A 319 -6.19 10.09 -9.54
C GLY A 319 -4.72 10.46 -9.69
N SER A 320 -4.14 10.18 -10.87
CA SER A 320 -2.77 10.58 -11.18
C SER A 320 -2.58 12.10 -11.14
N ALA A 321 -3.58 12.87 -11.61
CA ALA A 321 -3.56 14.33 -11.53
C ALA A 321 -3.58 14.82 -10.07
N TYR A 322 -4.47 14.29 -9.22
CA TYR A 322 -4.48 14.60 -7.78
C TYR A 322 -3.14 14.30 -7.12
N ALA A 323 -2.59 13.11 -7.35
CA ALA A 323 -1.35 12.68 -6.72
C ALA A 323 -0.17 13.58 -7.10
N LYS A 324 -0.06 14.00 -8.37
CA LYS A 324 1.00 14.91 -8.81
C LYS A 324 0.86 16.31 -8.20
N VAL A 325 -0.35 16.86 -8.16
CA VAL A 325 -0.60 18.17 -7.52
C VAL A 325 -0.25 18.13 -6.04
N LEU A 326 -0.77 17.14 -5.32
CA LEU A 326 -0.54 16.99 -3.88
C LEU A 326 0.92 16.72 -3.56
N ARG A 327 1.64 15.94 -4.38
CA ARG A 327 3.06 15.67 -4.12
C ARG A 327 3.89 16.95 -4.10
N VAL A 328 3.65 17.88 -5.02
CA VAL A 328 4.41 19.14 -5.05
C VAL A 328 4.08 19.96 -3.81
N ALA A 329 2.81 19.99 -3.41
CA ALA A 329 2.33 20.63 -2.19
C ALA A 329 3.01 20.06 -0.93
N VAL A 330 3.06 18.72 -0.81
CA VAL A 330 3.74 17.98 0.25
C VAL A 330 5.24 18.28 0.26
N ARG A 331 5.89 18.29 -0.90
CA ARG A 331 7.32 18.61 -1.01
C ARG A 331 7.60 20.05 -0.55
N GLY A 332 6.75 21.00 -0.90
CA GLY A 332 6.85 22.39 -0.43
C GLY A 332 6.81 22.48 1.09
N ALA A 333 5.85 21.79 1.72
CA ALA A 333 5.75 21.69 3.17
C ALA A 333 7.01 21.07 3.80
N MET A 334 7.50 19.94 3.25
CA MET A 334 8.71 19.26 3.76
C MET A 334 10.01 20.05 3.52
N GLY A 335 10.10 20.80 2.42
CA GLY A 335 11.33 21.49 1.98
C GLY A 335 11.69 22.72 2.80
N ARG A 336 10.69 23.47 3.28
CA ARG A 336 10.88 24.64 4.17
C ARG A 336 11.49 24.24 5.52
N GLU A 337 11.21 23.02 5.91
CA GLU A 337 11.55 22.45 7.20
C GLU A 337 12.87 21.66 7.14
N GLY A 338 13.19 21.06 5.98
CA GLY A 338 14.34 20.16 5.79
C GLY A 338 15.70 20.82 5.52
N GLN A 339 15.76 22.10 5.15
CA GLN A 339 17.05 22.74 4.83
C GLN A 339 17.92 23.08 6.05
N SER A 340 17.40 22.92 7.28
CA SER A 340 18.13 23.34 8.48
C SER A 340 18.31 22.28 9.59
N GLN A 341 17.55 21.16 9.67
CA GLN A 341 17.69 20.24 10.83
C GLN A 341 17.54 18.70 10.62
N GLY A 342 17.77 18.16 9.40
CA GLY A 342 17.96 16.70 9.21
C GLY A 342 16.71 15.81 9.20
N LEU A 343 16.90 14.49 9.17
CA LEU A 343 15.87 13.45 8.88
C LEU A 343 14.63 13.49 9.80
N ARG A 344 14.78 13.92 11.06
CA ARG A 344 13.67 13.91 12.05
C ARG A 344 12.54 14.87 11.69
N ILE A 345 12.85 16.00 11.05
CA ILE A 345 11.82 16.96 10.65
C ILE A 345 10.95 16.39 9.52
N GLN A 346 11.57 15.70 8.54
CA GLN A 346 10.83 15.10 7.44
C GLN A 346 9.82 14.06 7.92
N ASP A 347 10.16 13.28 8.94
CA ASP A 347 9.25 12.32 9.54
C ASP A 347 8.06 13.00 10.23
N GLN A 348 8.26 14.15 10.87
CA GLN A 348 7.19 14.91 11.52
C GLN A 348 6.24 15.54 10.49
N ALA A 349 6.79 16.19 9.45
CA ALA A 349 5.99 16.76 8.36
C ALA A 349 5.10 15.70 7.68
N ARG A 350 5.65 14.50 7.42
CA ARG A 350 4.87 13.38 6.86
C ARG A 350 3.71 12.97 7.76
N ILE A 351 3.92 12.97 9.06
CA ILE A 351 2.89 12.63 10.06
C ILE A 351 1.77 13.67 10.07
N GLU A 352 2.11 14.95 10.05
CA GLU A 352 1.13 16.03 10.02
C GLU A 352 0.29 16.00 8.75
N ILE A 353 0.93 15.75 7.61
CA ILE A 353 0.26 15.61 6.31
C ILE A 353 -0.64 14.36 6.31
N ALA A 354 -0.16 13.24 6.85
CA ALA A 354 -0.97 12.03 6.98
C ALA A 354 -2.22 12.27 7.85
N GLN A 355 -2.07 12.96 8.99
CA GLN A 355 -3.18 13.35 9.86
C GLN A 355 -4.18 14.28 9.14
N ALA A 356 -3.67 15.27 8.39
CA ALA A 356 -4.49 16.19 7.61
C ALA A 356 -5.29 15.47 6.51
N LEU A 357 -4.68 14.48 5.87
CA LEU A 357 -5.34 13.64 4.87
C LEU A 357 -6.52 12.88 5.49
N ILE A 358 -6.33 12.26 6.66
CA ILE A 358 -7.42 11.56 7.38
C ILE A 358 -8.56 12.52 7.73
N ARG A 359 -8.26 13.70 8.29
CA ARG A 359 -9.30 14.70 8.61
C ARG A 359 -10.04 15.16 7.36
N SER A 360 -9.33 15.27 6.24
CA SER A 360 -9.93 15.63 4.95
C SER A 360 -10.91 14.58 4.43
N LEU A 361 -10.69 13.30 4.70
CA LEU A 361 -11.63 12.23 4.34
C LEU A 361 -12.96 12.36 5.09
N VAL A 362 -12.93 12.68 6.38
CA VAL A 362 -14.15 12.92 7.18
C VAL A 362 -14.92 14.13 6.63
N LYS A 363 -14.24 15.24 6.34
CA LYS A 363 -14.86 16.43 5.75
C LYS A 363 -15.39 16.20 4.34
N LEU A 364 -14.72 15.35 3.56
CA LEU A 364 -15.19 14.96 2.22
C LEU A 364 -16.52 14.20 2.32
N GLU A 365 -16.60 13.26 3.25
CA GLU A 365 -17.84 12.51 3.52
C GLU A 365 -18.99 13.44 3.95
N GLU A 366 -18.73 14.35 4.89
CA GLU A 366 -19.72 15.34 5.33
C GLU A 366 -20.19 16.22 4.17
N LYS A 367 -19.25 16.69 3.33
CA LYS A 367 -19.56 17.49 2.15
C LYS A 367 -20.46 16.72 1.19
N ILE A 368 -20.18 15.45 0.91
CA ILE A 368 -20.99 14.61 0.02
C ILE A 368 -22.40 14.42 0.60
N LYS A 369 -22.52 14.16 1.91
CA LYS A 369 -23.82 14.02 2.57
C LYS A 369 -24.65 15.31 2.56
N SER A 370 -23.98 16.46 2.49
CA SER A 370 -24.65 17.77 2.44
C SER A 370 -25.12 18.19 1.05
N LEU A 371 -24.72 17.46 -0.02
CA LEU A 371 -25.14 17.78 -1.37
C LEU A 371 -26.64 17.56 -1.54
N LYS A 372 -27.30 18.51 -2.21
CA LYS A 372 -28.68 18.30 -2.69
C LYS A 372 -28.72 17.34 -3.87
N ASP A 373 -29.91 16.83 -4.17
CA ASP A 373 -30.15 15.87 -5.27
C ASP A 373 -29.78 16.41 -6.67
N ASP A 374 -29.69 17.73 -6.83
CA ASP A 374 -29.31 18.41 -8.08
C ASP A 374 -27.85 18.93 -8.08
N GLU A 375 -27.15 18.87 -6.94
CA GLU A 375 -25.79 19.38 -6.79
C GLU A 375 -24.75 18.28 -7.01
N ASN A 376 -23.73 18.52 -7.83
CA ASN A 376 -22.64 17.58 -8.05
C ASN A 376 -21.41 17.94 -7.19
N LEU A 377 -20.71 16.93 -6.68
CA LEU A 377 -19.42 17.12 -6.02
C LEU A 377 -18.41 17.72 -7.01
N LYS A 378 -17.82 18.87 -6.70
CA LYS A 378 -16.79 19.45 -7.58
C LYS A 378 -15.53 18.58 -7.60
N PRO A 379 -14.87 18.38 -8.75
CA PRO A 379 -13.60 17.66 -8.78
C PRO A 379 -12.50 18.31 -7.93
N SER A 380 -12.51 19.62 -7.76
CA SER A 380 -11.56 20.31 -6.88
C SER A 380 -11.83 20.14 -5.37
N SER A 381 -12.97 19.56 -4.96
CA SER A 381 -13.42 19.56 -3.56
C SER A 381 -12.41 18.96 -2.59
N ILE A 382 -11.72 17.88 -2.96
CA ILE A 382 -10.75 17.24 -2.07
C ILE A 382 -9.48 18.09 -1.89
N LEU A 383 -9.04 18.77 -2.95
CA LEU A 383 -7.89 19.69 -2.87
C LEU A 383 -8.25 20.94 -2.08
N GLU A 384 -9.47 21.45 -2.24
CA GLU A 384 -10.02 22.54 -1.43
C GLU A 384 -9.97 22.16 0.05
N ILE A 385 -10.55 21.02 0.44
CA ILE A 385 -10.54 20.53 1.83
C ILE A 385 -9.10 20.36 2.35
N LEU A 386 -8.24 19.67 1.60
CA LEU A 386 -6.85 19.44 1.99
C LEU A 386 -6.07 20.74 2.19
N SER A 387 -6.36 21.75 1.37
CA SER A 387 -5.69 23.04 1.45
C SER A 387 -5.95 23.77 2.77
N HIS A 388 -7.09 23.50 3.41
CA HIS A 388 -7.43 24.01 4.73
C HIS A 388 -6.89 23.12 5.87
N GLU A 389 -6.68 21.83 5.61
CA GLU A 389 -6.23 20.85 6.61
C GLU A 389 -4.71 20.75 6.78
N ILE A 390 -3.94 21.24 5.81
CA ILE A 390 -2.46 21.22 5.82
C ILE A 390 -1.93 22.65 6.01
N PRO A 391 -1.79 23.14 7.26
CA PRO A 391 -1.23 24.48 7.52
C PRO A 391 0.13 24.71 6.87
N ALA A 392 0.92 23.65 6.74
CA ALA A 392 2.28 23.69 6.20
C ALA A 392 2.38 23.89 4.68
N LEU A 393 1.26 23.87 3.93
CA LEU A 393 1.28 24.13 2.48
C LEU A 393 1.91 25.49 2.16
N GLY A 394 1.61 26.49 3.00
CA GLY A 394 2.05 27.88 2.82
C GLY A 394 1.65 28.47 1.45
N ASP A 395 2.06 29.71 1.21
CA ASP A 395 1.60 30.45 0.02
C ASP A 395 1.92 29.77 -1.31
N GLU A 396 3.04 29.05 -1.39
CA GLU A 396 3.51 28.38 -2.61
C GLU A 396 2.69 27.12 -2.91
N GLY A 397 2.46 26.26 -1.91
CA GLY A 397 1.58 25.09 -2.07
C GLY A 397 0.17 25.52 -2.43
N CYS A 398 -0.33 26.59 -1.79
CA CYS A 398 -1.63 27.17 -2.10
C CYS A 398 -1.70 27.75 -3.52
N ALA A 399 -0.68 28.49 -3.95
CA ALA A 399 -0.62 29.05 -5.30
C ALA A 399 -0.64 27.95 -6.37
N LEU A 400 0.11 26.87 -6.14
CA LEU A 400 0.12 25.73 -7.05
C LEU A 400 -1.24 25.05 -7.13
N ILE A 401 -1.89 24.79 -5.98
CA ILE A 401 -3.22 24.19 -6.00
C ILE A 401 -4.19 25.12 -6.76
N ARG A 402 -4.15 26.44 -6.53
CA ARG A 402 -4.98 27.42 -7.27
C ARG A 402 -4.75 27.39 -8.77
N GLU A 403 -3.51 27.21 -9.23
CA GLU A 403 -3.20 27.08 -10.67
C GLU A 403 -3.84 25.83 -11.29
N LYS A 404 -4.05 24.78 -10.49
CA LYS A 404 -4.47 23.46 -10.96
C LYS A 404 -5.97 23.19 -10.78
N VAL A 405 -6.71 24.07 -10.10
CA VAL A 405 -8.15 23.92 -9.88
C VAL A 405 -8.95 24.99 -10.62
N GLU A 406 -10.26 24.80 -10.69
CA GLU A 406 -11.19 25.76 -11.26
C GLU A 406 -11.08 27.14 -10.58
N SER A 407 -11.11 28.21 -11.39
CA SER A 407 -11.08 29.59 -10.90
C SER A 407 -12.20 29.85 -9.89
N GLY A 408 -11.90 30.55 -8.81
CA GLY A 408 -12.84 30.82 -7.72
C GLY A 408 -13.01 29.69 -6.70
N THR A 409 -12.28 28.57 -6.81
CA THR A 409 -12.19 27.58 -5.74
C THR A 409 -11.49 28.20 -4.51
N ASP A 410 -12.09 28.08 -3.32
CA ASP A 410 -11.52 28.61 -2.07
C ASP A 410 -10.37 27.75 -1.54
N VAL A 411 -9.17 27.99 -2.06
CA VAL A 411 -7.96 27.27 -1.68
C VAL A 411 -7.15 28.07 -0.65
N CYS A 412 -6.94 27.45 0.51
CA CYS A 412 -6.21 27.98 1.67
C CYS A 412 -6.83 29.23 2.32
N GLY A 413 -8.11 29.48 2.08
CA GLY A 413 -8.78 30.70 2.49
C GLY A 413 -8.32 31.90 1.67
N THR A 414 -9.17 32.91 1.56
CA THR A 414 -8.70 34.23 1.11
C THR A 414 -7.70 34.70 2.17
N PRO A 415 -6.44 35.08 1.82
CA PRO A 415 -5.53 35.64 2.80
C PRO A 415 -6.29 36.78 3.46
N ALA A 416 -6.52 36.70 4.78
CA ALA A 416 -7.12 37.81 5.50
C ALA A 416 -6.30 39.03 5.12
N VAL A 417 -6.91 39.98 4.41
CA VAL A 417 -6.25 41.21 3.99
C VAL A 417 -5.71 41.80 5.27
N ARG A 418 -4.41 41.64 5.52
CA ARG A 418 -3.76 42.27 6.67
C ARG A 418 -3.86 43.75 6.37
N THR A 419 -4.90 44.38 6.90
CA THR A 419 -4.97 45.84 6.94
C THR A 419 -3.66 46.28 7.55
N PRO A 420 -2.83 47.05 6.82
CA PRO A 420 -1.56 47.51 7.35
C PRO A 420 -1.88 48.21 8.67
N GLU A 421 -1.34 47.69 9.78
CA GLU A 421 -1.43 48.38 11.07
C GLU A 421 -0.87 49.78 10.82
N ALA A 422 -1.74 50.77 10.96
CA ALA A 422 -1.37 52.17 10.85
C ALA A 422 -0.27 52.43 11.89
N ARG A 423 0.96 52.63 11.41
CA ARG A 423 2.09 53.06 12.22
C ARG A 423 1.98 54.52 12.60
#